data_AF-A0A2D4L005-F1
#
_entry.id   AF-A0A2D4L005-F1
#
_cell.length_a   1.000
_cell.length_b   1.000
_cell.length_c   1.000
_cell.angle_alpha   90.00
_cell.angle_beta   90.00
_cell.angle_gamma   90.00
#
_symmetry.space_group_name_H-M   'P 1'
#
loop_
_entity.id
_entity.type
_entity.pdbx_description
1 polymer ?
#
loop_
_entity_poly.entity_id
_entity_poly.type
_entity_poly.pdbx_seq_one_letter_code
_entity_poly.pdbx_strand_id
1 'polypeptide(L)'
;MLEYIDQAEQVDINYLKLKILCKALLRDGWSNSEGKDDPIETSKDSIFVKILQKLIKEGVQLSEYLPDVKDLVQSDELGHLKYNPYFEFVLKANYELYVIRDQA
;
A
#
# COMPACT_ATOMS: atom_id res chain seq x y z
N MET A 1 -16.49 -6.04 3.61
CA MET A 1 -16.57 -6.50 2.19
C MET A 1 -15.79 -7.79 1.95
N LEU A 2 -14.58 -7.97 2.49
CA LEU A 2 -13.85 -9.26 2.43
C LEU A 2 -14.48 -10.36 3.32
N GLU A 3 -15.30 -10.00 4.30
CA GLU A 3 -16.00 -10.91 5.21
C GLU A 3 -17.07 -11.80 4.56
N TYR A 4 -17.36 -11.61 3.27
CA TYR A 4 -18.40 -12.36 2.54
C TYR A 4 -17.84 -13.36 1.51
N ILE A 5 -16.52 -13.59 1.50
CA ILE A 5 -15.94 -14.65 0.67
C ILE A 5 -16.16 -15.98 1.41
N ASP A 6 -17.06 -16.80 0.86
CA ASP A 6 -17.32 -18.16 1.32
C ASP A 6 -16.01 -18.96 1.36
N GLN A 7 -15.75 -19.68 2.46
CA GLN A 7 -14.54 -20.51 2.67
C GLN A 7 -14.37 -21.66 1.65
N ALA A 8 -15.31 -21.82 0.72
CA ALA A 8 -15.37 -22.91 -0.25
C ALA A 8 -14.50 -22.68 -1.51
N GLU A 9 -14.15 -21.43 -1.83
CA GLU A 9 -13.13 -21.14 -2.84
C GLU A 9 -11.81 -20.88 -2.12
N GLN A 10 -10.74 -21.59 -2.50
CA GLN A 10 -9.37 -21.34 -2.05
C GLN A 10 -8.85 -20.00 -2.62
N VAL A 11 -9.58 -18.92 -2.37
CA VAL A 11 -9.16 -17.57 -2.73
C VAL A 11 -8.15 -17.18 -1.67
N ASP A 12 -6.89 -17.10 -2.08
CA ASP A 12 -5.84 -16.61 -1.23
C ASP A 12 -6.11 -15.12 -0.91
N ILE A 13 -6.71 -14.89 0.26
CA ILE A 13 -7.11 -13.55 0.72
C ILE A 13 -5.90 -12.62 0.74
N ASN A 14 -4.72 -13.14 1.06
CA ASN A 14 -3.48 -12.37 1.11
C ASN A 14 -3.03 -11.98 -0.30
N TYR A 15 -3.14 -12.89 -1.28
CA TYR A 15 -2.93 -12.56 -2.69
C TYR A 15 -3.91 -11.47 -3.17
N LEU A 16 -5.19 -11.56 -2.79
CA LEU A 16 -6.20 -10.56 -3.17
C LEU A 16 -5.89 -9.18 -2.55
N LYS A 17 -5.52 -9.15 -1.26
CA LYS A 17 -5.10 -7.92 -0.57
C LYS A 17 -3.91 -7.29 -1.27
N LEU A 18 -2.86 -8.06 -1.54
CA LEU A 18 -1.66 -7.60 -2.24
C LEU A 18 -2.02 -7.00 -3.61
N LYS A 19 -2.87 -7.69 -4.38
CA LYS A 19 -3.34 -7.23 -5.69
C LYS A 19 -4.14 -5.92 -5.61
N ILE A 20 -5.03 -5.79 -4.64
CA ILE A 20 -5.80 -4.55 -4.42
C ILE A 20 -4.85 -3.39 -4.08
N LEU A 21 -3.89 -3.62 -3.19
CA LEU A 21 -2.90 -2.60 -2.79
C LEU A 21 -2.01 -2.21 -3.97
N CYS A 22 -1.53 -3.18 -4.76
CA CYS A 22 -0.76 -2.89 -5.98
C CYS A 22 -1.57 -2.05 -6.98
N LYS A 23 -2.86 -2.34 -7.16
CA LYS A 23 -3.73 -1.53 -8.03
C LYS A 23 -4.01 -0.14 -7.48
N ALA A 24 -4.12 0.02 -6.17
CA ALA A 24 -4.23 1.33 -5.53
C ALA A 24 -2.96 2.16 -5.81
N LEU A 25 -1.79 1.55 -5.63
CA LEU A 25 -0.49 2.16 -5.93
C LEU A 25 -0.40 2.52 -7.42
N LEU A 26 -0.78 1.66 -8.36
CA LEU A 26 -0.76 2.01 -9.79
C LEU A 26 -1.68 3.17 -10.18
N ARG A 27 -2.77 3.38 -9.41
CA ARG A 27 -3.72 4.45 -9.65
C ARG A 27 -3.21 5.80 -9.13
N ASP A 28 -2.24 5.77 -8.23
CA ASP A 28 -1.56 6.95 -7.74
C ASP A 28 -0.51 7.43 -8.75
N GLY A 29 -0.51 8.73 -9.02
CA GLY A 29 0.41 9.38 -9.94
C GLY A 29 1.79 9.57 -9.30
N TRP A 30 2.58 8.51 -9.19
CA TRP A 30 3.98 8.60 -8.72
C TRP A 30 4.94 9.16 -9.79
N SER A 31 4.43 9.38 -10.99
CA SER A 31 5.15 9.92 -12.12
C SER A 31 5.35 11.43 -11.95
N ASN A 32 6.49 11.77 -11.35
CA ASN A 32 7.10 13.09 -11.41
C ASN A 32 6.40 14.18 -10.56
N SER A 33 6.63 14.18 -9.25
CA SER A 33 6.74 15.47 -8.56
C SER A 33 8.10 16.04 -8.93
N GLU A 34 8.11 17.16 -9.65
CA GLU A 34 9.33 17.87 -10.01
C GLU A 34 10.01 18.43 -8.74
N GLY A 35 10.72 17.58 -8.00
CA GLY A 35 11.78 17.91 -7.03
C GLY A 35 11.49 18.92 -5.93
N LYS A 36 10.24 19.33 -5.70
CA LYS A 36 9.91 20.42 -4.75
C LYS A 36 9.15 20.00 -3.51
N ASP A 37 8.39 18.92 -3.53
CA ASP A 37 7.56 18.51 -2.40
C ASP A 37 8.14 17.28 -1.69
N ASP A 38 8.03 17.28 -0.36
CA ASP A 38 8.44 16.17 0.49
C ASP A 38 7.73 14.88 0.04
N PRO A 39 8.46 13.79 -0.25
CA PRO A 39 7.87 12.58 -0.84
C PRO A 39 6.75 11.97 -0.01
N ILE A 40 6.85 12.10 1.31
CA ILE A 40 5.82 11.68 2.26
C ILE A 40 4.59 12.58 2.18
N GLU A 41 4.77 13.90 2.03
CA GLU A 41 3.67 14.84 1.90
C GLU A 41 2.96 14.70 0.56
N THR A 42 3.69 14.55 -0.54
CA THR A 42 3.11 14.27 -1.87
C THR A 42 2.29 12.98 -1.85
N SER A 43 2.76 11.97 -1.10
CA SER A 43 2.05 10.70 -0.98
C SER A 43 0.84 10.74 -0.03
N LYS A 44 0.67 11.76 0.83
CA LYS A 44 -0.48 11.81 1.76
C LYS A 44 -1.82 11.80 1.03
N ASP A 45 -1.87 12.41 -0.14
CA ASP A 45 -3.09 12.47 -0.95
C ASP A 45 -3.32 11.25 -1.83
N SER A 46 -2.37 10.31 -1.84
CA SER A 46 -2.45 9.06 -2.56
C SER A 46 -3.60 8.19 -2.04
N ILE A 47 -4.21 7.44 -2.94
CA ILE A 47 -5.23 6.43 -2.65
C ILE A 47 -4.66 5.40 -1.68
N PHE A 48 -3.39 5.02 -1.83
CA PHE A 48 -2.74 4.10 -0.92
C PHE A 48 -2.75 4.63 0.53
N VAL A 49 -2.31 5.87 0.76
CA VAL A 49 -2.32 6.46 2.10
C VAL A 49 -3.74 6.62 2.64
N LYS A 50 -4.71 7.00 1.80
CA LYS A 50 -6.13 7.07 2.19
C LYS A 50 -6.69 5.71 2.62
N ILE A 51 -6.26 4.62 1.99
CA ILE A 51 -6.61 3.25 2.41
C ILE A 51 -5.99 2.96 3.78
N LEU A 52 -4.71 3.24 3.99
CA LEU A 52 -4.03 3.02 5.29
C LEU A 52 -4.73 3.78 6.43
N GLN A 53 -5.01 5.06 6.23
CA GLN A 53 -5.72 5.89 7.21
C GLN A 53 -7.12 5.36 7.50
N LYS A 54 -7.82 4.86 6.48
CA LYS A 54 -9.14 4.27 6.65
C LYS A 54 -9.08 2.97 7.46
N LEU A 55 -8.10 2.10 7.19
CA LEU A 55 -7.89 0.86 7.93
C LEU A 55 -7.61 1.14 9.42
N ILE A 56 -6.70 2.07 9.72
CA ILE A 56 -6.43 2.51 11.10
C ILE A 56 -7.72 3.03 11.75
N LYS A 57 -8.49 3.86 11.05
CA LYS A 57 -9.75 4.41 11.56
C LYS A 57 -10.82 3.34 11.82
N GLU A 58 -10.82 2.25 11.06
CA GLU A 58 -11.68 1.09 11.27
C GLU A 58 -11.17 0.16 12.39
N GLY A 59 -10.02 0.48 13.02
CA GLY A 59 -9.40 -0.32 14.06
C GLY A 59 -8.70 -1.57 13.54
N VAL A 60 -8.38 -1.60 12.23
CA VAL A 60 -7.66 -2.71 11.61
C VAL A 60 -6.17 -2.54 11.85
N GLN A 61 -5.56 -3.53 12.48
CA GLN A 61 -4.13 -3.55 12.73
C GLN A 61 -3.37 -3.69 11.41
N LEU A 62 -2.63 -2.64 11.03
CA LEU A 62 -1.95 -2.60 9.74
C LEU A 62 -0.87 -3.67 9.61
N SER A 63 -0.18 -4.01 10.70
CA SER A 63 0.87 -5.03 10.72
C SER A 63 0.35 -6.45 10.43
N GLU A 64 -0.90 -6.74 10.78
CA GLU A 64 -1.55 -8.03 10.51
C GLU A 64 -2.27 -8.02 9.16
N TYR A 65 -2.77 -6.86 8.73
CA TYR A 65 -3.53 -6.75 7.50
C TYR A 65 -2.66 -6.61 6.25
N LEU A 66 -1.58 -5.83 6.33
CA LEU A 66 -0.72 -5.53 5.18
C LEU A 66 0.31 -6.65 4.94
N PRO A 67 0.56 -7.00 3.67
CA PRO A 67 1.64 -7.91 3.31
C PRO A 67 2.99 -7.22 3.45
N ASP A 68 4.06 -8.02 3.53
CA ASP A 68 5.44 -7.52 3.62
C ASP A 68 5.72 -6.46 2.54
N VAL A 69 6.36 -5.35 2.95
CA VAL A 69 6.66 -4.24 2.03
C VAL A 69 7.53 -4.70 0.86
N LYS A 70 8.34 -5.74 1.07
CA LYS A 70 9.15 -6.38 0.01
C LYS A 70 8.27 -7.05 -1.04
N ASP A 71 7.26 -7.80 -0.61
CA ASP A 71 6.32 -8.46 -1.51
C ASP A 71 5.49 -7.43 -2.28
N LEU A 72 5.13 -6.34 -1.60
CA LEU A 72 4.41 -5.24 -2.23
C LEU A 72 5.25 -4.59 -3.33
N VAL A 73 6.52 -4.22 -3.05
CA VAL A 73 7.44 -3.58 -4.01
C VAL A 73 7.85 -4.53 -5.14
N GLN A 74 8.05 -5.82 -4.87
CA GLN A 74 8.48 -6.80 -5.87
C GLN A 74 7.34 -7.38 -6.70
N SER A 75 6.09 -7.09 -6.34
CA SER A 75 4.91 -7.58 -7.05
C SER A 75 4.96 -7.28 -8.54
N ASP A 76 4.73 -8.30 -9.36
CA ASP A 76 4.62 -8.15 -10.81
C ASP A 76 3.43 -7.29 -11.24
N GLU A 77 2.41 -7.13 -10.38
CA GLU A 77 1.27 -6.24 -10.64
C GLU A 77 1.72 -4.79 -10.79
N LEU A 78 2.77 -4.34 -10.09
CA LEU A 78 3.29 -2.95 -10.19
C LEU A 78 3.89 -2.62 -11.56
N GLY A 79 4.13 -3.60 -12.42
CA GLY A 79 4.60 -3.39 -13.79
C GLY A 79 5.89 -2.57 -13.83
N HIS A 80 5.82 -1.36 -14.38
CA HIS A 80 6.98 -0.46 -14.54
C HIS A 80 7.30 0.31 -13.24
N LEU A 81 6.33 0.41 -12.32
CA LEU A 81 6.45 1.20 -11.11
C LEU A 81 7.44 0.59 -10.12
N LYS A 82 7.61 -0.75 -10.12
CA LYS A 82 8.61 -1.45 -9.30
C LYS A 82 10.06 -1.11 -9.66
N TYR A 83 10.30 -0.57 -10.85
CA TYR A 83 11.64 -0.13 -11.27
C TYR A 83 11.91 1.34 -10.95
N ASN A 84 10.93 2.04 -10.37
CA ASN A 84 11.09 3.44 -9.99
C ASN A 84 11.66 3.53 -8.55
N PRO A 85 12.93 3.96 -8.38
CA PRO A 85 13.56 4.03 -7.06
C PRO A 85 12.89 5.07 -6.14
N TYR A 86 12.30 6.13 -6.70
CA TYR A 86 11.54 7.11 -5.92
C TYR A 86 10.29 6.46 -5.33
N PHE A 87 9.54 5.71 -6.14
CA PHE A 87 8.36 4.99 -5.67
C PHE A 87 8.70 3.99 -4.56
N GLU A 88 9.75 3.18 -4.75
CA GLU A 88 10.19 2.22 -3.74
C GLU A 88 10.53 2.90 -2.41
N PHE A 89 11.25 4.02 -2.46
CA PHE A 89 11.59 4.80 -1.27
C PHE A 89 10.34 5.34 -0.56
N VAL A 90 9.44 5.99 -1.31
CA VAL A 90 8.21 6.56 -0.77
C VAL A 90 7.32 5.49 -0.16
N LEU A 91 7.19 4.34 -0.84
CA LEU A 91 6.37 3.23 -0.37
C LEU A 91 6.91 2.68 0.95
N LYS A 92 8.22 2.39 1.01
CA LYS A 92 8.88 1.92 2.24
C LYS A 92 8.71 2.90 3.40
N ALA A 93 8.96 4.18 3.14
CA ALA A 93 8.89 5.19 4.18
C ALA A 93 7.45 5.44 4.68
N ASN A 94 6.45 5.40 3.80
CA ASN A 94 5.04 5.42 4.23
C ASN A 94 4.67 4.17 5.02
N TYR A 95 5.09 2.99 4.54
CA TYR A 95 4.80 1.73 5.20
C TYR A 95 5.33 1.73 6.64
N GLU A 96 6.60 2.09 6.83
CA GLU A 96 7.20 2.24 8.16
C GLU A 96 6.46 3.30 8.99
N LEU A 97 6.19 4.48 8.43
CA LEU A 97 5.51 5.56 9.15
C LEU A 97 4.14 5.14 9.69
N TYR A 98 3.32 4.48 8.87
CA TYR A 98 1.97 4.07 9.26
C TYR A 98 1.96 2.85 10.16
N VAL A 99 2.82 1.87 9.93
CA VAL A 99 2.94 0.69 10.81
C VAL A 99 3.48 1.08 12.18
N ILE A 100 4.46 1.99 12.26
CA ILE A 100 4.96 2.50 13.55
C ILE A 100 3.87 3.32 14.25
N ARG A 101 3.12 4.15 13.52
CA ARG A 101 2.02 4.95 14.08
C ARG A 101 0.83 4.12 14.56
N ASP A 102 0.60 2.94 13.99
CA ASP A 102 -0.42 2.00 14.46
C ASP A 102 -0.09 1.44 15.86
N GLN A 103 1.18 1.48 16.28
CA GLN A 103 1.65 0.96 17.57
C GLN A 103 1.85 2.02 18.67
N ALA A 104 1.61 3.31 18.37
CA ALA A 104 1.86 4.45 19.26
C ALA A 104 0.57 5.06 19.82
#